data_AF-A0A659QWP6-F1
#
_entry.id   AF-A0A659QWP6-F1
#
_cell.length_a   1.000
_cell.length_b   1.000
_cell.length_c   1.000
_cell.angle_alpha   90.00
_cell.angle_beta   90.00
_cell.angle_gamma   90.00
#
_symmetry.space_group_name_H-M   'P 1'
#
loop_
_entity.id
_entity.type
_entity.pdbx_description
1 polymer ?
#
loop_
_entity_poly.entity_id
_entity_poly.type
_entity_poly.pdbx_seq_one_letter_code
_entity_poly.pdbx_strand_id
1 'polypeptide(L)'
;IMPPLGLLIGGIDFKQFAFTLREAQGDIPAVVMHYGVFIQNVFDFVIVAFAIFVAIKLINRLNRKKAEEPAAPPAPSKEEVLLGEIRDLLKEQNNRS
;
A
#
# COMPACT_ATOMS: atom_id res chain seq x y z
N ILE A 1 19.21 1.42 -13.33
CA ILE A 1 17.78 1.42 -12.90
C ILE A 1 17.78 1.59 -11.39
N MET A 2 17.34 2.77 -10.96
CA MET A 2 17.14 3.31 -9.62
C MET A 2 18.19 3.06 -8.50
N PRO A 3 19.04 4.08 -8.21
CA PRO A 3 20.04 4.11 -7.12
C PRO A 3 19.61 3.78 -5.68
N PRO A 4 18.35 3.96 -5.22
CA PRO A 4 18.02 3.77 -3.80
C PRO A 4 18.08 2.31 -3.31
N LEU A 5 17.76 1.34 -4.17
CA LEU A 5 17.70 -0.07 -3.79
C LEU A 5 19.10 -0.67 -3.59
N GLY A 6 20.07 -0.32 -4.45
CA GLY A 6 21.44 -0.81 -4.34
C GLY A 6 22.17 -0.34 -3.08
N LEU A 7 21.83 0.85 -2.57
CA LEU A 7 22.40 1.40 -1.32
C LEU A 7 21.83 0.71 -0.07
N LEU A 8 20.55 0.33 -0.07
CA LEU A 8 19.89 -0.35 1.06
C LEU A 8 20.38 -1.79 1.26
N ILE A 9 20.77 -2.47 0.18
CA ILE A 9 21.23 -3.88 0.19
C ILE A 9 22.76 -3.96 0.44
N GLY A 10 23.43 -2.83 0.68
CA GLY A 10 24.85 -2.82 1.05
C GLY A 10 25.81 -3.17 -0.09
N GLY A 11 25.39 -2.99 -1.36
CA GLY A 11 26.25 -3.27 -2.52
C GLY A 11 26.47 -4.75 -2.82
N ILE A 12 25.61 -5.65 -2.32
CA ILE A 12 25.66 -7.08 -2.68
C ILE A 12 25.17 -7.25 -4.13
N ASP A 13 26.10 -7.56 -5.04
CA ASP A 13 25.80 -7.88 -6.44
C ASP A 13 25.70 -9.40 -6.63
N PHE A 14 24.47 -9.93 -6.55
CA PHE A 14 24.24 -11.36 -6.73
C PHE A 14 24.51 -11.81 -8.17
N LYS A 15 24.63 -10.90 -9.15
CA LYS A 15 24.87 -11.26 -10.56
C LYS A 15 26.23 -11.90 -10.81
N GLN A 16 27.18 -11.68 -9.91
CA GLN A 16 28.53 -12.26 -9.93
C GLN A 16 28.50 -13.77 -9.68
N PHE A 17 27.42 -14.31 -9.09
CA PHE A 17 27.30 -15.74 -8.86
C PHE A 17 27.09 -16.50 -10.17
N ALA A 18 28.10 -17.26 -10.55
CA ALA A 18 28.09 -18.11 -11.70
C ALA A 18 28.71 -19.47 -11.35
N PHE A 19 28.18 -20.52 -11.95
CA PHE A 19 28.73 -21.86 -11.82
C PHE A 19 29.29 -22.28 -13.18
N THR A 20 30.58 -22.59 -13.24
CA THR A 20 31.21 -23.08 -14.47
C THR A 20 30.99 -24.59 -14.53
N LEU A 21 30.13 -25.02 -15.46
CA LEU A 21 29.83 -26.44 -15.66
C LEU A 21 30.95 -27.16 -16.42
N ARG A 22 31.62 -26.45 -17.33
CA ARG A 22 32.75 -26.95 -18.10
C ARG A 22 33.75 -25.83 -18.33
N GLU A 23 34.99 -26.06 -17.93
CA GLU A 23 36.08 -25.13 -18.23
C GLU A 23 36.39 -25.09 -19.73
N ALA A 24 36.97 -23.98 -20.17
CA ALA A 24 37.39 -23.85 -21.56
C ALA A 24 38.52 -24.84 -21.86
N GLN A 25 38.48 -25.49 -23.02
CA GLN A 25 39.54 -26.38 -23.50
C GLN A 25 39.86 -26.05 -24.96
N GLY A 26 41.08 -25.59 -25.23
CA GLY A 26 41.49 -25.13 -26.56
C GLY A 26 40.60 -23.98 -27.05
N ASP A 27 40.04 -24.14 -28.26
CA ASP A 27 39.12 -23.17 -28.86
C ASP A 27 37.67 -23.28 -28.37
N ILE A 28 37.38 -24.20 -27.44
CA ILE A 28 36.02 -24.43 -26.95
C ILE A 28 35.76 -23.52 -25.74
N PRO A 29 34.76 -22.61 -25.80
CA PRO A 29 34.46 -21.70 -24.71
C PRO A 29 33.90 -22.45 -23.48
N ALA A 30 34.17 -21.87 -22.31
CA ALA A 30 33.64 -22.36 -21.04
C ALA A 30 32.11 -22.27 -21.02
N VAL A 31 31.48 -23.30 -20.46
CA VAL A 31 30.03 -23.31 -20.25
C VAL A 31 29.78 -22.81 -18.83
N VAL A 32 29.28 -21.58 -18.73
CA VAL A 32 29.04 -20.89 -17.47
C VAL A 32 27.53 -20.66 -17.31
N MET A 33 26.98 -21.05 -16.17
CA MET A 33 25.60 -20.77 -15.79
C MET A 33 25.56 -19.61 -14.80
N HIS A 34 25.04 -18.47 -15.27
CA HIS A 34 24.86 -17.25 -14.47
C HIS A 34 23.55 -17.27 -13.68
N TYR A 35 23.45 -18.14 -12.68
CA TYR A 35 22.27 -18.23 -11.82
C TYR A 35 22.12 -17.03 -10.87
N GLY A 36 23.20 -16.27 -10.67
CA GLY A 36 23.21 -15.06 -9.87
C GLY A 36 22.22 -13.99 -10.32
N VAL A 37 22.02 -13.85 -11.64
CA VAL A 37 21.03 -12.94 -12.21
C VAL A 37 19.60 -13.37 -11.86
N PHE A 38 19.34 -14.67 -11.84
CA PHE A 38 18.03 -15.19 -11.42
C PHE A 38 17.77 -14.87 -9.94
N ILE A 39 18.74 -15.12 -9.07
CA ILE A 39 18.65 -14.79 -7.64
C ILE A 39 18.42 -13.28 -7.46
N GLN A 40 19.20 -12.44 -8.15
CA GLN A 40 19.01 -10.99 -8.13
C GLN A 40 17.57 -10.59 -8.47
N ASN A 41 17.02 -11.13 -9.56
CA ASN A 41 15.65 -10.82 -9.99
C ASN A 41 14.60 -11.26 -8.95
N VAL A 42 14.81 -12.41 -8.30
CA VAL A 42 13.92 -12.89 -7.22
C VAL A 42 13.98 -11.93 -6.02
N PHE A 43 15.16 -11.50 -5.60
CA PHE A 43 15.32 -10.53 -4.52
C PHE A 43 14.69 -9.18 -4.86
N ASP A 44 14.93 -8.67 -6.07
CA ASP A 44 14.33 -7.41 -6.55
C ASP A 44 12.80 -7.50 -6.53
N PHE A 45 12.23 -8.61 -7.00
CA PHE A 45 10.77 -8.84 -6.96
C PHE A 45 10.24 -8.87 -5.53
N VAL A 46 10.90 -9.57 -4.61
CA VAL A 46 10.49 -9.66 -3.20
C VAL A 46 10.53 -8.29 -2.52
N ILE A 47 11.58 -7.49 -2.77
CA ILE A 47 11.70 -6.14 -2.20
C ILE A 47 10.60 -5.23 -2.74
N VAL A 48 10.35 -5.24 -4.05
CA VAL A 48 9.29 -4.43 -4.67
C VAL A 48 7.92 -4.85 -4.12
N ALA A 49 7.64 -6.15 -4.02
CA ALA A 49 6.40 -6.65 -3.45
C ALA A 49 6.23 -6.24 -1.98
N PHE A 50 7.29 -6.33 -1.18
CA PHE A 50 7.31 -5.88 0.22
C PHE A 50 7.08 -4.37 0.34
N ALA A 51 7.73 -3.56 -0.50
CA ALA A 51 7.54 -2.12 -0.52
C ALA A 51 6.10 -1.73 -0.85
N ILE A 52 5.49 -2.38 -1.86
CA ILE A 52 4.08 -2.19 -2.21
C ILE A 52 3.18 -2.60 -1.05
N PHE A 53 3.45 -3.74 -0.41
CA PHE A 53 2.68 -4.19 0.76
C PHE A 53 2.72 -3.17 1.92
N VAL A 54 3.90 -2.65 2.25
CA VAL A 54 4.07 -1.62 3.29
C VAL A 54 3.33 -0.34 2.90
N ALA A 55 3.44 0.10 1.63
CA ALA A 55 2.76 1.30 1.14
C ALA A 55 1.23 1.16 1.26
N ILE A 56 0.66 0.04 0.82
CA ILE A 56 -0.78 -0.23 0.93
C ILE A 56 -1.20 -0.29 2.41
N LYS A 57 -0.43 -0.96 3.26
CA LYS A 57 -0.71 -1.04 4.71
C LYS A 57 -0.69 0.35 5.36
N LEU A 58 0.24 1.22 4.97
CA LEU A 58 0.33 2.58 5.47
C LEU A 58 -0.88 3.42 5.02
N ILE A 59 -1.25 3.36 3.75
CA ILE A 59 -2.42 4.05 3.20
C ILE A 59 -3.69 3.57 3.90
N ASN A 60 -3.88 2.26 4.04
CA ASN A 60 -5.04 1.69 4.73
C ASN A 60 -5.10 2.12 6.20
N ARG A 61 -3.95 2.17 6.89
CA ARG A 61 -3.87 2.63 8.29
C ARG A 61 -4.23 4.12 8.44
N LEU A 62 -3.80 4.96 7.49
CA LEU A 62 -4.12 6.39 7.49
C LEU A 62 -5.60 6.64 7.13
N ASN A 63 -6.14 5.91 6.15
CA ASN A 63 -7.55 5.98 5.80
C ASN A 63 -8.46 5.53 6.95
N ARG A 64 -8.06 4.50 7.70
CA ARG A 64 -8.84 4.04 8.86
C ARG A 64 -8.91 5.08 9.99
N LYS A 65 -7.83 5.86 10.18
CA LYS A 65 -7.83 6.97 11.15
C LYS A 65 -8.71 8.16 10.73
N LYS A 66 -8.90 8.39 9.42
CA LYS A 66 -9.85 9.40 8.92
C LYS A 66 -11.31 8.96 9.05
N ALA A 67 -11.58 7.66 9.04
CA ALA A 67 -12.92 7.13 9.26
C ALA A 67 -13.36 7.12 10.74
N GLU A 68 -12.45 7.46 11.67
CA GLU A 68 -12.72 7.59 13.11
C GLU A 68 -13.00 9.04 13.54
N GLU A 69 -13.06 10.01 12.61
CA GLU A 69 -13.79 11.24 12.92
C GLU A 69 -15.23 10.81 13.19
N PRO A 70 -15.78 11.07 14.41
CA PRO A 70 -17.16 10.73 14.67
C PRO A 70 -17.96 11.45 13.62
N ALA A 71 -18.61 10.69 12.73
CA ALA A 71 -19.52 11.25 11.75
C ALA A 71 -20.40 12.21 12.53
N ALA A 72 -20.29 13.51 12.21
CA ALA A 72 -21.14 14.51 12.83
C ALA A 72 -22.57 13.95 12.73
N PRO A 73 -23.34 13.94 13.85
CA PRO A 73 -24.66 13.34 13.84
C PRO A 73 -25.39 13.85 12.61
N PRO A 74 -26.00 12.93 11.82
CA PRO A 74 -26.57 13.29 10.53
C PRO A 74 -27.42 14.54 10.71
N ALA A 75 -27.22 15.52 9.82
CA ALA A 75 -28.05 16.72 9.84
C ALA A 75 -29.52 16.27 9.83
N PRO A 76 -30.38 16.88 10.69
CA PRO A 76 -31.74 16.41 10.84
C PRO A 76 -32.43 16.37 9.48
N SER A 77 -33.19 15.31 9.25
CA SER A 77 -33.90 15.16 7.99
C SER A 77 -34.92 16.29 7.83
N LYS A 78 -35.33 16.61 6.59
CA LYS A 78 -36.37 17.61 6.36
C LYS A 78 -37.65 17.28 7.13
N GLU A 79 -37.94 15.99 7.31
CA GLU A 79 -39.06 15.49 8.09
C GLU A 79 -38.88 15.80 9.58
N GLU A 80 -37.70 15.60 10.16
CA GLU A 80 -37.41 15.94 11.56
C GLU A 80 -37.52 17.45 11.82
N VAL A 81 -37.09 18.28 10.86
CA VAL A 81 -37.25 19.74 10.92
C VAL A 81 -38.73 20.14 10.90
N LEU A 82 -39.49 19.61 9.93
CA LEU A 82 -40.94 19.86 9.83
C LEU A 82 -41.70 19.38 11.06
N LEU A 83 -41.33 18.22 11.62
CA LEU A 83 -41.92 17.71 12.87
C LEU A 83 -41.58 18.61 14.07
N GLY A 84 -40.38 19.21 14.09
CA GLY A 84 -40.01 20.23 15.08
C GLY A 84 -40.86 21.49 14.96
N GLU A 85 -41.05 22.01 13.75
CA GLU A 85 -41.90 23.17 13.46
C GLU A 85 -43.37 22.89 13.84
N ILE A 86 -43.90 21.72 13.48
CA ILE A 86 -45.27 21.30 13.82
C ILE A 86 -45.44 21.20 15.35
N ARG A 87 -44.47 20.64 16.07
CA ARG A 87 -44.50 20.58 17.55
C ARG A 87 -44.59 21.98 18.16
N ASP A 88 -43.81 22.91 17.64
CA ASP A 88 -43.76 24.27 18.17
C ASP A 88 -45.07 25.04 17.86
N LEU A 89 -45.63 24.87 16.65
CA LEU A 89 -46.95 25.39 16.27
C LEU A 89 -48.09 24.82 17.14
N LEU A 90 -48.08 23.51 17.39
CA LEU A 90 -49.08 22.87 18.26
C LEU A 90 -49.00 23.35 19.70
N LYS A 91 -47.78 23.55 20.23
CA LYS A 91 -47.57 24.10 21.57
C LYS A 91 -48.10 25.53 21.66
N GLU A 92 -47.90 26.34 20.62
CA GLU A 92 -48.42 27.70 20.56
C GLU A 92 -49.97 27.71 20.51
N GLN A 93 -50.57 26.80 19.74
CA GLN A 93 -52.03 26.67 19.67
C GLN A 93 -52.65 26.19 21.00
N ASN A 94 -52.01 25.25 21.68
CA ASN A 94 -52.45 24.75 22.98
C ASN A 94 -52.31 25.81 24.10
N ASN A 95 -51.32 26.71 24.01
CA ASN A 95 -51.18 27.84 24.94
C ASN A 95 -52.17 28.99 24.66
N ARG A 96 -52.81 29.01 23.49
CA ARG A 96 -53.84 30.00 23.11
C ARG A 96 -55.27 29.55 23.41
N SER A 97 -55.45 28.35 23.97
CA SER A 97 -56.74 27.79 24.41
C SER A 97 -56.80 27.77 25.93
#